data_AF-A0A022RLZ0-F1
#
_entry.id   AF-A0A022RLZ0-F1
#
_cell.length_a   1.000
_cell.length_b   1.000
_cell.length_c   1.000
_cell.angle_alpha   90.00
_cell.angle_beta   90.00
_cell.angle_gamma   90.00
#
_symmetry.space_group_name_H-M   'P 1'
#
loop_
_entity.id
_entity.type
_entity.pdbx_description
1 polymer ?
#
loop_
_entity_poly.entity_id
_entity_poly.type
_entity_poly.pdbx_seq_one_letter_code
_entity_poly.pdbx_strand_id
1 'polypeptide(L)' 'MEPPPPPPPPSSPGVSPIKLKECMEELLKFTLLSSIQGKLQTGLSDEYCDGLLRHDPSNLLPITNGNFNTLP' A
#
# COMPACT_ATOMS: atom_id res chain seq x y z
N MET A 1 -38.91 28.72 35.43
CA MET A 1 -38.03 27.55 35.57
C MET A 1 -37.72 27.12 34.15
N GLU A 2 -36.53 27.45 33.65
CA GLU A 2 -36.17 27.25 32.24
C GLU A 2 -35.83 25.77 32.00
N PRO A 3 -36.27 25.15 30.89
CA PRO A 3 -35.97 23.75 30.64
C PRO A 3 -34.48 23.55 30.34
N PRO A 4 -33.92 22.38 30.70
CA PRO A 4 -32.51 22.11 30.47
C PRO A 4 -32.19 22.07 28.97
N PRO A 5 -30.97 22.46 28.57
CA PRO A 5 -30.55 22.40 27.17
C PRO A 5 -30.56 20.96 26.65
N PRO A 6 -30.84 20.76 25.35
CA PRO A 6 -30.87 19.44 24.76
C PRO A 6 -29.48 18.77 24.82
N PRO A 7 -29.42 17.43 24.92
CA PRO A 7 -28.16 16.72 24.95
C PRO A 7 -27.39 16.92 23.63
N PRO A 8 -26.04 16.92 23.68
CA PRO A 8 -25.22 17.05 22.49
C PRO A 8 -25.48 15.87 21.53
N PRO A 9 -25.36 16.09 20.20
CA PRO A 9 -25.54 15.03 19.23
C PRO A 9 -24.47 13.94 19.43
N PRO A 10 -24.78 12.66 19.11
CA PRO A 10 -23.81 11.59 19.19
C PRO A 10 -22.64 11.90 18.25
N SER A 11 -21.42 11.75 18.76
CA SER A 11 -20.23 11.85 17.93
C SER A 11 -20.28 10.75 16.88
N SER A 12 -20.36 11.15 15.61
CA SER A 12 -20.32 10.20 14.49
C SER A 12 -19.07 9.32 14.63
N PRO A 13 -19.15 7.99 14.43
CA PRO A 13 -17.98 7.13 14.44
C PRO A 13 -17.03 7.66 13.38
N GLY A 14 -15.95 8.32 13.83
CA GLY A 14 -14.94 8.87 12.97
C GLY A 14 -14.40 7.74 12.12
N VAL A 15 -14.83 7.69 10.86
CA VAL A 15 -14.29 6.76 9.88
C VAL A 15 -12.81 7.09 9.85
N SER A 16 -11.96 6.18 10.34
CA SER A 16 -10.51 6.32 10.20
C SER A 16 -10.27 6.70 8.75
N PRO A 17 -9.68 7.88 8.47
CA PRO A 17 -9.57 8.35 7.10
C PRO A 17 -8.50 7.48 6.46
N ILE A 18 -8.94 6.35 5.89
CA ILE A 18 -8.14 5.59 4.95
C ILE A 18 -7.62 6.62 3.98
N LYS A 19 -6.30 6.80 3.99
CA LYS A 19 -5.71 7.82 3.14
C LYS A 19 -5.75 7.24 1.74
N LEU A 20 -6.27 8.01 0.79
CA LEU A 20 -6.29 7.62 -0.62
C LEU A 20 -4.91 7.12 -1.09
N LYS A 21 -3.84 7.73 -0.58
CA LYS A 21 -2.47 7.29 -0.77
C LYS A 21 -2.25 5.81 -0.41
N GLU A 22 -2.65 5.39 0.78
CA GLU A 22 -2.49 4.01 1.27
C GLU A 22 -3.30 3.04 0.41
N CYS A 23 -4.51 3.42 -0.03
CA CYS A 23 -5.29 2.62 -0.99
C CYS A 23 -4.60 2.46 -2.34
N MET A 24 -4.04 3.55 -2.88
CA MET A 24 -3.38 3.51 -4.18
C MET A 24 -2.09 2.69 -4.13
N GLU A 25 -1.34 2.77 -3.04
CA GLU A 25 -0.14 1.96 -2.82
C GLU A 25 -0.47 0.46 -2.81
N GLU A 26 -1.48 0.05 -2.04
CA GLU A 26 -1.87 -1.37 -1.97
C GLU A 26 -2.48 -1.87 -3.28
N LEU A 27 -3.28 -1.05 -3.95
CA LEU A 27 -3.82 -1.40 -5.27
C LEU A 27 -2.69 -1.60 -6.29
N LEU A 28 -1.70 -0.70 -6.33
CA LEU A 28 -0.57 -0.80 -7.24
C LEU A 28 0.26 -2.05 -6.97
N LYS A 29 0.58 -2.34 -5.69
CA LYS A 29 1.29 -3.57 -5.30
C LYS A 29 0.54 -4.81 -5.76
N PHE A 30 -0.77 -4.88 -5.48
CA PHE A 30 -1.61 -5.99 -5.91
C PHE A 30 -1.61 -6.17 -7.44
N THR A 31 -1.71 -5.07 -8.19
CA THR A 31 -1.68 -5.08 -9.65
C THR A 31 -0.35 -5.61 -10.18
N LEU A 32 0.79 -5.14 -9.66
CA LEU A 32 2.12 -5.57 -10.10
C LEU A 32 2.36 -7.05 -9.77
N LEU A 33 2.01 -7.49 -8.56
CA LEU A 33 2.11 -8.90 -8.17
C LEU A 33 1.21 -9.80 -9.02
N SER A 34 -0.01 -9.37 -9.31
CA SER A 34 -0.93 -10.10 -10.19
C SER A 34 -0.40 -10.19 -11.61
N SER A 35 0.34 -9.16 -12.07
CA SER A 35 1.01 -9.18 -13.37
C SER A 35 2.08 -10.26 -13.43
N ILE A 36 3.01 -10.26 -12.46
CA ILE A 36 4.10 -11.25 -12.36
C ILE A 36 3.56 -12.67 -12.24
N GLN A 37 2.41 -12.84 -11.57
CA GLN A 37 1.74 -14.15 -11.43
C GLN A 37 0.97 -14.58 -12.69
N GLY A 38 0.98 -13.79 -13.77
CA GLY A 38 0.22 -14.06 -14.99
C GLY A 38 -1.29 -13.99 -14.82
N LYS A 39 -1.79 -13.42 -13.71
CA LYS A 39 -3.22 -13.27 -13.42
C LYS A 39 -3.81 -12.00 -14.02
N LEU A 40 -2.97 -11.02 -14.32
CA LEU A 40 -3.37 -9.74 -14.89
C LEU A 40 -2.40 -9.33 -16.00
N GLN A 41 -2.91 -9.01 -17.18
CA GLN A 41 -2.07 -8.53 -18.28
C GLN A 41 -1.97 -7.01 -18.22
N THR A 42 -0.81 -6.50 -17.81
CA THR A 42 -0.54 -5.05 -17.71
C THR A 42 0.16 -4.48 -18.94
N GLY A 43 0.71 -5.34 -19.81
CA GLY A 43 1.55 -4.93 -20.94
C GLY A 43 2.99 -4.58 -20.56
N LEU A 44 3.38 -4.83 -19.31
CA LEU A 44 4.73 -4.68 -18.78
C LEU A 44 5.40 -6.05 -18.65
N SER A 45 6.73 -6.10 -18.68
CA SER A 45 7.45 -7.35 -18.38
C SER A 45 7.45 -7.65 -16.89
N ASP A 46 7.65 -8.93 -16.55
CA ASP A 46 7.69 -9.39 -15.16
C ASP A 46 8.89 -8.76 -14.42
N GLU A 47 10.05 -8.64 -15.08
CA GLU A 47 11.24 -8.00 -14.52
C GLU A 47 11.02 -6.52 -14.24
N TYR A 48 10.27 -5.83 -15.11
CA TYR A 48 9.91 -4.44 -14.90
C TYR A 48 8.97 -4.28 -13.69
N CYS A 49 7.97 -5.16 -13.57
CA CYS A 49 7.06 -5.17 -12.42
C CYS A 49 7.78 -5.50 -11.10
N ASP A 50 8.70 -6.48 -11.09
CA ASP A 50 9.55 -6.80 -9.94
C ASP A 50 10.43 -5.61 -9.54
N GLY A 51 11.04 -4.95 -10.54
CA GLY A 51 11.84 -3.75 -10.34
C GLY A 51 11.06 -2.62 -9.67
N LEU A 52 9.81 -2.38 -10.06
CA LEU A 52 8.95 -1.37 -9.45
C LEU A 52 8.61 -1.69 -7.99
N LEU A 53 8.39 -2.97 -7.65
CA LEU A 53 8.09 -3.39 -6.28
C LEU A 53 9.30 -3.22 -5.34
N ARG A 54 10.51 -3.48 -5.85
CA ARG A 54 11.77 -3.44 -5.09
C ARG A 54 12.29 -2.03 -4.83
N HIS A 55 12.05 -1.11 -5.76
CA HIS A 55 12.48 0.29 -5.64
C HIS A 55 11.42 1.19 -5.00
N ASP A 56 10.36 0.63 -4.42
CA ASP A 56 9.40 1.43 -3.66
C ASP A 56 10.14 2.11 -2.49
N PRO A 57 10.23 3.45 -2.46
CA PRO A 57 10.89 4.18 -1.37
C PRO A 57 10.17 3.99 -0.02
N SER A 58 8.97 3.41 -0.03
CA SER A 58 8.24 2.98 1.17
C SER A 58 8.68 1.61 1.68
N ASN A 59 9.31 0.78 0.83
CA ASN A 59 9.92 -0.51 1.16
C ASN A 59 11.37 -0.38 1.64
N LEU A 60 11.70 0.69 2.38
CA LEU A 60 12.94 0.79 3.15
C LEU A 60 12.91 -0.19 4.35
N LEU A 61 12.78 -1.48 4.08
CA LEU A 61 13.34 -2.50 4.97
C LEU A 61 14.86 -2.33 4.95
N PRO A 62 15.55 -2.57 6.08
CA PRO A 62 16.99 -2.39 6.15
C PRO A 62 17.61 -3.31 5.10
N ILE A 63 18.18 -2.70 4.05
CA ILE A 63 18.99 -3.40 3.07
C ILE A 63 20.18 -3.95 3.85
N THR A 64 20.03 -5.19 4.32
CA THR A 64 21.13 -5.95 4.89
C THR A 64 21.90 -6.42 3.67
N ASN A 65 22.90 -5.64 3.27
CA ASN A 65 23.82 -5.96 2.20
C ASN A 65 24.38 -7.38 2.43
N GLY A 66 23.93 -8.33 1.60
CA GLY A 66 24.40 -9.71 1.58
C GLY A 66 24.78 -10.11 0.17
N ASN A 67 25.98 -9.70 -0.24
CA ASN A 67 26.83 -10.19 -1.33
C ASN A 67 26.17 -10.68 -2.64
N PHE A 68 26.32 -9.84 -3.67
CA PHE A 68 26.68 -10.32 -5.01
C PHE A 68 28.11 -10.91 -4.96
N ASN A 69 28.38 -11.98 -5.74
CA ASN A 69 29.60 -12.81 -5.84
C ASN A 69 29.59 -14.00 -4.84
N THR A 70 29.62 -15.29 -5.22
CA THR A 70 30.34 -15.99 -6.31
C THR A 70 29.81 -17.44 -6.46
N LEU A 71 29.87 -17.99 -7.68
CA LEU A 71 29.68 -19.42 -8.06
C LEU A 71 30.58 -20.39 -7.25
N PRO A 72 30.31 -21.72 -7.19
CA PRO A 72 30.13 -22.62 -8.34
C PRO A 72 28.76 -23.30 -8.46
#